data_AF-A0A3D4PDR5-F1
#
_entry.id   AF-A0A3D4PDR5-F1
#
_cell.length_a   1.000
_cell.length_b   1.000
_cell.length_c   1.000
_cell.angle_alpha   90.00
_cell.angle_beta   90.00
_cell.angle_gamma   90.00
#
_symmetry.space_group_name_H-M   'P 1'
#
loop_
_entity.id
_entity.type
_entity.pdbx_description
1 polymer ?
#
loop_
_entity_poly.entity_id
_entity_poly.type
_entity_poly.pdbx_seq_one_letter_code
_entity_poly.pdbx_strand_id
1 'polypeptide(L)'
;MNSGFLNSEFPSRKRFGNEADLDITPMIDVTFLLLIFFMVTSTMQSAPDVELPVAHHGTGVSRNENVIVSVIDPDGIPILMAGDPPAPEMSMEEIVEYAKQQSEAGKTGIIVKASGTIPSGYIA
;
A
#
# COMPACT_ATOMS: atom_id res chain seq x y z
N MET A 1 0.59 -82.02 31.46
CA MET A 1 1.26 -81.65 30.20
C MET A 1 0.23 -80.95 29.31
N ASN A 2 0.63 -79.79 28.75
CA ASN A 2 0.04 -79.12 27.58
C ASN A 2 -0.42 -80.14 26.52
N SER A 3 -1.39 -79.90 25.64
CA SER A 3 -1.75 -78.72 24.82
C SER A 3 -3.13 -79.05 24.20
N GLY A 4 -3.89 -78.18 23.57
CA GLY A 4 -3.65 -76.86 23.03
C GLY A 4 -4.96 -76.44 22.40
N PHE A 5 -5.34 -75.20 22.69
CA PHE A 5 -6.46 -74.50 22.14
C PHE A 5 -6.34 -74.41 20.62
N LEU A 6 -7.39 -74.79 19.89
CA LEU A 6 -7.62 -74.33 18.53
C LEU A 6 -9.10 -73.97 18.40
N ASN A 7 -9.49 -72.87 19.06
CA ASN A 7 -10.62 -72.08 18.58
C ASN A 7 -10.14 -71.42 17.27
N SER A 8 -10.71 -71.84 16.14
CA SER A 8 -10.55 -71.15 14.87
C SER A 8 -11.27 -69.80 14.97
N GLU A 9 -10.54 -68.77 15.41
CA GLU A 9 -10.99 -67.39 15.33
C GLU A 9 -11.10 -66.99 13.86
N PHE A 10 -12.33 -66.85 13.38
CA PHE A 10 -12.62 -66.13 12.16
C PHE A 10 -12.08 -64.70 12.30
N PRO A 11 -11.30 -64.16 11.35
CA PRO A 11 -10.83 -62.79 11.43
C PRO A 11 -12.05 -61.87 11.41
N SER A 12 -12.28 -61.24 12.57
CA SER A 12 -13.27 -60.17 12.74
C SER A 12 -13.05 -59.12 11.66
N ARG A 13 -14.10 -58.91 10.85
CA ARG A 13 -14.17 -57.92 9.78
C ARG A 13 -13.73 -56.58 10.35
N LYS A 14 -12.52 -56.13 9.99
CA LYS A 14 -12.00 -54.80 10.30
C LYS A 14 -13.07 -53.79 9.86
N ARG A 15 -13.75 -53.18 10.82
CA ARG A 15 -14.77 -52.16 10.56
C ARG A 15 -14.05 -50.98 9.91
N PHE A 16 -14.08 -50.94 8.59
CA PHE A 16 -14.12 -49.70 7.85
C PHE A 16 -15.43 -49.02 8.27
N GLY A 17 -15.35 -48.15 9.27
CA GLY A 17 -16.50 -47.46 9.81
C GLY A 17 -16.03 -46.24 10.57
N ASN A 18 -16.29 -45.08 9.96
CA ASN A 18 -16.17 -43.73 10.51
C ASN A 18 -14.86 -42.99 10.22
N GLU A 19 -14.50 -42.86 8.93
CA GLU A 19 -13.63 -41.76 8.45
C GLU A 19 -14.43 -40.44 8.27
N ALA A 20 -15.69 -40.39 8.72
CA ALA A 20 -16.60 -39.26 8.51
C ALA A 20 -17.18 -38.69 9.81
N ASP A 21 -16.51 -38.89 10.94
CA ASP A 21 -16.79 -38.15 12.18
C ASP A 21 -15.49 -37.47 12.59
N LEU A 22 -15.09 -36.45 11.81
CA LEU A 22 -13.98 -35.59 12.19
C LEU A 22 -14.40 -34.85 13.45
N ASP A 23 -13.73 -35.14 14.57
CA ASP A 23 -13.91 -34.40 15.81
C ASP A 23 -13.65 -32.92 15.54
N ILE A 24 -14.72 -32.11 15.51
CA ILE A 24 -14.62 -30.67 15.24
C ILE A 24 -14.07 -29.89 16.44
N THR A 25 -14.21 -30.46 17.64
CA THR A 25 -13.83 -29.81 18.90
C THR A 25 -12.35 -29.44 18.94
N PRO A 26 -11.39 -30.32 18.55
CA PRO A 26 -9.99 -29.94 18.39
C PRO A 26 -9.74 -28.86 17.31
N MET A 27 -10.50 -28.87 16.20
CA MET A 27 -10.33 -27.89 15.12
C MET A 27 -10.82 -26.49 15.52
N ILE A 28 -11.91 -26.45 16.30
CA ILE A 28 -12.43 -25.20 16.90
C ILE A 28 -11.40 -24.61 17.86
N ASP A 29 -10.74 -25.42 18.68
CA ASP A 29 -9.71 -24.95 19.61
C ASP A 29 -8.51 -24.33 18.89
N VAL A 30 -7.99 -24.99 17.85
CA VAL A 30 -6.89 -24.45 17.03
C VAL A 30 -7.28 -23.12 16.37
N THR A 31 -8.48 -23.03 15.79
CA THR A 31 -8.94 -21.78 15.16
C THR A 31 -9.20 -20.67 16.18
N PHE A 32 -9.70 -21.00 17.38
CA PHE A 32 -9.91 -20.03 18.45
C PHE A 32 -8.59 -19.48 19.00
N LEU A 33 -7.58 -20.35 19.17
CA LEU A 33 -6.21 -19.93 19.53
C LEU A 33 -5.58 -19.02 18.47
N LEU A 34 -5.81 -19.31 17.18
CA LEU A 34 -5.35 -18.44 16.09
C LEU A 34 -6.05 -17.08 16.10
N LEU A 35 -7.36 -17.03 16.36
CA LEU A 35 -8.12 -15.77 16.44
C LEU A 35 -7.67 -14.91 17.62
N ILE A 36 -7.43 -15.51 18.80
CA ILE A 36 -6.90 -14.80 19.96
C ILE A 36 -5.48 -14.31 19.67
N PHE A 37 -4.63 -15.15 19.07
CA PHE A 37 -3.29 -14.77 18.66
C PHE A 37 -3.33 -13.56 17.71
N PHE A 38 -4.17 -13.58 16.67
CA PHE A 38 -4.34 -12.44 15.76
C PHE A 38 -4.89 -11.20 16.49
N MET A 39 -5.88 -11.34 17.36
CA MET A 39 -6.44 -10.21 18.11
C MET A 39 -5.40 -9.54 19.01
N VAL A 40 -4.57 -10.33 19.70
CA VAL A 40 -3.52 -9.83 20.61
C VAL A 40 -2.31 -9.27 19.85
N THR A 41 -1.98 -9.85 18.69
CA THR A 41 -0.83 -9.41 17.88
C THR A 41 -1.17 -8.28 16.90
N SER A 42 -2.44 -8.08 16.56
CA SER A 42 -2.92 -7.00 15.67
C SER A 42 -2.69 -5.59 16.22
N THR A 43 -2.34 -5.44 17.51
CA THR A 43 -1.98 -4.14 18.09
C THR A 43 -0.51 -3.78 17.88
N MET A 44 0.30 -4.64 17.26
CA MET A 44 1.72 -4.38 16.96
C MET A 44 1.94 -3.64 15.62
N GLN A 45 0.96 -2.83 15.22
CA GLN A 45 1.15 -1.85 14.16
C GLN A 45 0.41 -0.56 14.53
N SER A 46 0.63 -0.05 15.74
CA SER A 46 0.53 1.40 15.91
C SER A 46 1.58 1.98 14.98
N ALA A 47 1.13 2.52 13.83
CA ALA A 47 1.95 3.47 13.11
C ALA A 47 2.52 4.44 14.16
N PRO A 48 3.84 4.72 14.18
CA PRO A 48 4.35 5.75 15.06
C PRO A 48 3.45 6.96 14.89
N ASP A 49 3.09 7.60 16.01
CA ASP A 49 2.37 8.87 16.02
C ASP A 49 3.30 9.92 15.39
N VAL A 50 3.45 9.82 14.08
CA VAL A 50 4.16 10.77 13.25
C VAL A 50 3.17 11.91 13.18
N GLU A 51 3.44 12.94 13.97
CA GLU A 51 2.87 14.26 13.74
C GLU A 51 3.22 14.65 12.30
N LEU A 52 2.29 14.34 11.38
CA LEU A 52 2.39 14.80 10.02
C LEU A 52 2.36 16.33 10.10
N PRO A 53 3.39 17.03 9.59
CA PRO A 53 3.40 18.47 9.64
C PRO A 53 2.14 18.98 8.96
N VAL A 54 1.40 19.85 9.66
CA VAL A 54 0.29 20.58 9.05
C VAL A 54 0.85 21.36 7.87
N ALA A 55 0.32 21.10 6.68
CA ALA A 55 0.71 21.83 5.49
C ALA A 55 0.39 23.31 5.72
N HIS A 56 1.43 24.13 5.94
CA HIS A 56 1.29 25.59 6.08
C HIS A 56 0.66 26.24 4.84
N HIS A 57 0.70 25.55 3.69
CA HIS A 57 0.07 25.96 2.44
C HIS A 57 -1.16 25.12 2.05
N GLY A 58 -1.77 24.42 3.01
CA GLY A 58 -2.93 23.54 2.83
C GLY A 58 -4.29 24.25 2.70
N THR A 59 -4.33 25.58 2.58
CA THR A 59 -5.52 26.23 2.00
C THR A 59 -5.55 25.81 0.53
N GLY A 60 -6.45 24.89 0.18
CA GLY A 60 -6.53 24.28 -1.15
C GLY A 60 -6.21 25.30 -2.23
N VAL A 61 -5.01 25.19 -2.80
CA VAL A 61 -4.53 26.21 -3.72
C VAL A 61 -5.40 26.09 -4.96
N SER A 62 -6.25 27.10 -5.20
CA SER A 62 -7.21 27.09 -6.30
C SER A 62 -6.45 26.84 -7.61
N ARG A 63 -6.66 25.67 -8.21
CA ARG A 63 -6.00 25.28 -9.46
C ARG A 63 -6.21 26.31 -10.59
N ASN A 64 -7.31 27.06 -10.52
CA ASN A 64 -7.64 28.12 -11.47
C ASN A 64 -6.81 29.40 -11.28
N GLU A 65 -6.30 29.66 -10.08
CA GLU A 65 -5.55 30.87 -9.76
C GLU A 65 -4.03 30.68 -9.87
N ASN A 66 -3.59 29.47 -10.22
CA ASN A 66 -2.18 29.11 -10.21
C ASN A 66 -1.71 28.55 -11.55
N VAL A 67 -0.47 28.90 -11.90
CA VAL A 67 0.31 28.23 -12.93
C VAL A 67 0.83 26.92 -12.32
N ILE A 68 0.68 25.80 -13.02
CA ILE A 68 1.25 24.53 -12.57
C ILE A 68 2.45 24.20 -13.44
N VAL A 69 3.57 23.91 -12.78
CA VAL A 69 4.78 23.38 -13.40
C VAL A 69 5.05 22.02 -12.77
N SER A 70 5.16 21.00 -13.61
CA SER A 70 5.48 19.63 -13.20
C SER A 70 6.96 19.35 -13.46
N VAL A 71 7.63 18.76 -12.49
CA VAL A 71 9.00 18.30 -12.57
C VAL A 71 8.99 16.79 -12.39
N ILE A 72 9.36 16.07 -13.43
CA ILE A 72 9.44 14.61 -13.40
C ILE A 72 10.86 14.18 -13.67
N ASP A 73 11.18 12.98 -13.21
CA ASP A 73 12.50 12.40 -13.40
C ASP A 73 12.36 10.95 -13.89
N PRO A 74 12.31 10.72 -15.21
CA PRO A 74 12.23 9.38 -15.77
C PRO A 74 13.56 8.60 -15.72
N ASP A 75 14.71 9.29 -15.77
CA ASP A 75 16.03 8.67 -16.01
C ASP A 75 17.15 9.13 -15.03
N GLY A 76 16.79 9.76 -13.91
CA GLY A 76 17.72 10.42 -12.97
C GLY A 76 18.05 11.89 -13.32
N ILE A 77 17.43 12.43 -14.37
CA ILE A 77 17.57 13.83 -14.83
C ILE A 77 16.19 14.49 -14.76
N PRO A 78 16.00 15.49 -13.87
CA PRO A 78 14.75 16.23 -13.78
C PRO A 78 14.44 17.02 -15.06
N ILE A 79 13.26 16.79 -15.62
CA ILE A 79 12.72 17.51 -16.77
C ILE A 79 11.51 18.36 -16.35
N LEU A 80 11.37 19.52 -16.99
CA LEU A 80 10.31 20.47 -16.70
C LEU A 80 9.17 20.33 -17.71
N MET A 81 7.93 20.37 -17.22
CA MET A 81 6.72 20.24 -18.02
C MET A 81 5.67 21.25 -17.53
N ALA A 82 4.92 21.84 -18.45
CA ALA A 82 3.80 22.71 -18.09
C ALA A 82 2.55 21.88 -17.72
N GLY A 83 1.80 22.35 -16.73
CA GLY A 83 0.46 21.83 -16.41
C GLY A 83 0.43 20.54 -15.58
N ASP A 84 -0.79 19.99 -15.49
CA ASP A 84 -1.14 18.76 -14.77
C ASP A 84 -2.48 18.19 -15.34
N PRO A 85 -2.51 17.31 -16.34
CA PRO A 85 -1.44 16.40 -16.69
C PRO A 85 -0.24 17.11 -17.34
N PRO A 86 0.98 16.57 -17.17
CA PRO A 86 2.19 17.15 -17.76
C PRO A 86 2.08 17.20 -19.28
N ALA A 87 2.39 18.36 -19.85
CA ALA A 87 2.51 18.61 -21.29
C ALA A 87 3.92 18.16 -21.79
N PRO A 88 4.31 18.44 -23.06
CA PRO A 88 5.66 18.13 -23.53
C PRO A 88 6.75 18.73 -22.64
N GLU A 89 7.93 18.14 -22.70
CA GLU A 89 9.14 18.68 -22.08
C GLU A 89 9.40 20.09 -22.60
N MET A 90 9.70 21.00 -21.67
CA MET A 90 9.96 22.41 -21.95
C MET A 90 11.29 22.83 -21.30
N SER A 91 12.00 23.75 -21.96
CA SER A 91 13.16 24.40 -21.37
C SER A 91 12.75 25.39 -20.26
N MET A 92 13.72 25.84 -19.47
CA MET A 92 13.46 26.83 -18.42
C MET A 92 12.94 28.15 -19.00
N GLU A 93 13.44 28.57 -20.16
CA GLU A 93 12.99 29.77 -20.86
C GLU A 93 11.52 29.65 -21.28
N GLU A 94 11.14 28.50 -21.81
CA GLU A 94 9.77 28.23 -22.26
C GLU A 94 8.80 28.15 -21.07
N ILE A 95 9.23 27.61 -19.93
CA ILE A 95 8.46 27.58 -18.67
C ILE A 95 8.23 29.01 -18.17
N VAL A 96 9.24 29.88 -18.24
CA VAL A 96 9.13 31.29 -17.85
C VAL A 96 8.14 32.02 -18.76
N GLU A 97 8.19 31.77 -20.07
CA GLU A 97 7.23 32.36 -21.02
C GLU A 97 5.80 31.86 -20.76
N TYR A 98 5.63 30.56 -20.54
CA TYR A 98 4.36 29.96 -20.13
C TYR A 98 3.83 30.58 -18.84
N ALA A 99 4.67 30.73 -17.82
CA ALA A 99 4.27 31.33 -16.55
C ALA A 99 3.85 32.80 -16.71
N LYS A 100 4.55 33.58 -17.55
CA LYS A 100 4.16 34.96 -17.88
C LYS A 100 2.81 35.03 -18.58
N GLN A 101 2.59 34.20 -19.60
CA GLN A 101 1.32 34.15 -20.31
C GLN A 101 0.15 33.79 -19.38
N GLN A 102 0.36 32.83 -18.49
CA GLN A 102 -0.65 32.41 -17.52
C GLN A 102 -0.88 33.48 -16.44
N SER A 103 0.15 34.27 -16.10
CA SER A 103 0.03 35.41 -15.21
C SER A 103 -0.81 36.55 -15.80
N GLU A 104 -0.61 36.86 -17.08
CA GLU A 104 -1.46 37.79 -17.82
C GLU A 104 -2.92 37.30 -17.93
N ALA A 105 -3.13 35.97 -17.94
CA ALA A 105 -4.45 35.35 -17.89
C ALA A 105 -5.09 35.37 -16.49
N GLY A 106 -4.48 36.03 -15.50
CA GLY A 106 -5.04 36.24 -14.17
C GLY A 106 -4.61 35.21 -13.11
N LYS A 107 -3.65 34.35 -13.41
CA LYS A 107 -3.06 33.44 -12.41
C LYS A 107 -1.99 34.17 -11.60
N THR A 108 -2.11 34.12 -10.28
CA THR A 108 -1.30 34.94 -9.37
C THR A 108 -0.27 34.13 -8.60
N GLY A 109 -0.42 32.80 -8.56
CA GLY A 109 0.57 31.92 -7.95
C GLY A 109 1.15 30.90 -8.91
N ILE A 110 2.25 30.27 -8.48
CA ILE A 110 2.95 29.20 -9.20
C ILE A 110 3.02 28.00 -8.25
N ILE A 111 2.54 26.85 -8.72
CA ILE A 111 2.62 25.57 -8.02
C ILE A 111 3.64 24.72 -8.79
N VAL A 112 4.70 24.30 -8.09
CA VAL A 112 5.66 23.34 -8.61
C VAL A 112 5.35 21.97 -8.04
N LYS A 113 5.02 21.00 -8.90
CA LYS A 113 4.79 19.61 -8.54
C LYS A 113 6.02 18.80 -8.90
N ALA A 114 6.64 18.14 -7.93
CA ALA A 114 7.82 17.31 -8.15
C ALA A 114 7.49 15.84 -7.93
N SER A 115 8.00 14.96 -8.79
CA SER A 115 7.96 13.52 -8.56
C SER A 115 8.69 13.17 -7.26
N GLY A 116 8.14 12.23 -6.47
CA GLY A 116 8.77 11.76 -5.23
C GLY A 116 10.12 11.05 -5.42
N THR A 117 10.53 10.83 -6.67
CA THR A 117 11.85 10.30 -7.05
C THR A 117 12.95 11.37 -7.09
N ILE A 118 12.60 12.66 -7.07
CA ILE A 118 13.58 13.75 -7.18
C ILE A 118 14.28 13.95 -5.83
N PRO A 119 15.63 13.90 -5.77
CA PRO A 119 16.37 14.15 -4.54
C PRO A 119 16.10 15.54 -3.95
N SER A 120 16.03 15.63 -2.62
CA SER A 120 15.92 16.90 -1.91
C SER A 120 17.12 17.81 -2.21
N GLY A 121 16.87 19.09 -2.51
CA GLY A 121 17.90 20.08 -2.86
C GLY A 121 17.93 20.48 -4.33
N TYR A 122 17.11 19.86 -5.18
CA TYR A 122 16.96 20.24 -6.60
C TYR A 122 15.97 21.40 -6.82
N ILE A 123 15.07 21.63 -5.86
CA ILE A 123 14.06 22.69 -5.88
C ILE A 123 14.28 23.51 -4.63
N ALA A 124 14.69 24.77 -4.81
CA ALA A 124 14.97 25.74 -3.75
C ALA A 124 14.26 27.06 -4.07
#